data_AF-A0A640SLN1-F1
#
_entry.id   AF-A0A640SLN1-F1
#
_cell.length_a   1.000
_cell.length_b   1.000
_cell.length_c   1.000
_cell.angle_alpha   90.00
_cell.angle_beta   90.00
_cell.angle_gamma   90.00
#
_symmetry.space_group_name_H-M   'P 1'
#
loop_
_entity.id
_entity.type
_entity.pdbx_description
1 polymer ?
#
loop_
_entity_poly.entity_id
_entity_poly.type
_entity_poly.pdbx_seq_one_letter_code
_entity_poly.pdbx_strand_id
1 'polypeptide(L)'
;MPDPDPAKIVQEIFQRVSAGESARTISGDLNARGIPGPSGGAWQHAAISRTISHPAYGGWQVIKEGRRLVAYRNEAGERVGLRTELVDEAERHAQGVAAGKVRPLAGDGFPGAGKASHLLTDLLRCDGCKRAMTFRGLSYKCEKERACGICPAPASAYAGALEREVVGRWLNVVMALEPTTPWRSRSRSAGRL
;
A
#
# COMPACT_ATOMS: atom_id res chain seq x y z
N MET A 1 -3.02 -35.65 9.13
CA MET A 1 -3.45 -34.43 9.81
C MET A 1 -4.60 -33.86 8.99
N PRO A 2 -5.78 -33.54 9.53
CA PRO A 2 -6.82 -32.90 8.74
C PRO A 2 -6.29 -31.55 8.25
N ASP A 3 -6.38 -31.29 6.95
CA ASP A 3 -6.04 -29.97 6.42
C ASP A 3 -6.95 -28.91 7.07
N PRO A 4 -6.41 -27.74 7.44
CA PRO A 4 -7.22 -26.68 8.01
C PRO A 4 -8.32 -26.29 7.02
N ASP A 5 -9.53 -26.08 7.53
CA ASP A 5 -10.68 -25.65 6.72
C ASP A 5 -10.33 -24.38 5.91
N PRO A 6 -10.30 -24.46 4.57
CA PRO A 6 -9.91 -23.32 3.73
C PRO A 6 -10.75 -22.08 3.97
N ALA A 7 -12.03 -22.23 4.33
CA ALA A 7 -12.91 -21.11 4.61
C ALA A 7 -12.44 -20.34 5.85
N LYS A 8 -12.03 -21.04 6.92
CA LYS A 8 -11.53 -20.41 8.15
C LYS A 8 -10.23 -19.65 7.93
N ILE A 9 -9.34 -20.17 7.09
CA ILE A 9 -8.09 -19.48 6.74
C ILE A 9 -8.37 -18.19 5.97
N VAL A 10 -9.33 -18.21 5.05
CA VAL A 10 -9.73 -17.02 4.31
C VAL A 10 -10.35 -15.97 5.23
N GLN A 11 -11.24 -16.38 6.14
CA GLN A 11 -11.81 -15.50 7.17
C GLN A 11 -10.72 -14.88 8.06
N GLU A 12 -9.75 -15.69 8.51
CA GLU A 12 -8.59 -15.22 9.28
C GLU A 12 -7.81 -14.14 8.51
N ILE A 13 -7.54 -14.37 7.22
CA ILE A 13 -6.85 -13.40 6.35
C ILE A 13 -7.64 -12.08 6.30
N PHE A 14 -8.95 -12.13 6.08
CA PHE A 14 -9.78 -10.92 6.03
C PHE A 14 -9.79 -10.16 7.36
N GLN A 15 -9.92 -10.86 8.48
CA GLN A 15 -9.86 -10.25 9.82
C GLN A 15 -8.53 -9.56 10.07
N ARG A 16 -7.42 -10.22 9.77
CA ARG A 16 -6.06 -9.69 9.96
C ARG A 16 -5.78 -8.50 9.06
N VAL A 17 -6.24 -8.54 7.80
CA VAL A 17 -6.13 -7.39 6.89
C VAL A 17 -6.95 -6.21 7.38
N SER A 18 -8.16 -6.47 7.90
CA SER A 18 -9.02 -5.44 8.48
C SER A 18 -8.43 -4.84 9.74
N ALA A 19 -7.77 -5.64 10.57
CA ALA A 19 -6.95 -5.20 11.69
C ALA A 19 -5.65 -4.50 11.24
N GLY A 20 -5.39 -4.39 9.94
CA GLY A 20 -4.17 -3.81 9.44
C GLY A 20 -2.96 -4.68 9.80
N GLU A 21 -2.90 -5.91 9.30
CA GLU A 21 -1.70 -6.75 9.13
C GLU A 21 -1.29 -7.01 7.67
N SER A 22 0.00 -6.85 7.34
CA SER A 22 0.43 -6.83 5.93
C SER A 22 0.34 -8.21 5.27
N ALA A 23 0.07 -8.25 3.96
CA ALA A 23 0.07 -9.50 3.20
C ALA A 23 1.39 -10.28 3.33
N ARG A 24 2.53 -9.59 3.54
CA ARG A 24 3.82 -10.23 3.84
C ARG A 24 3.82 -10.88 5.22
N THR A 25 3.40 -10.15 6.25
CA THR A 25 3.29 -10.63 7.63
C THR A 25 2.41 -11.87 7.71
N ILE A 26 1.20 -11.78 7.13
CA ILE A 26 0.22 -12.87 7.10
C ILE A 26 0.81 -14.09 6.36
N SER A 27 1.42 -13.89 5.18
CA SER A 27 2.03 -15.01 4.45
C SER A 27 3.19 -15.68 5.20
N GLY A 28 4.01 -14.89 5.91
CA GLY A 28 5.11 -15.42 6.71
C GLY A 28 4.62 -16.27 7.86
N ASP A 29 3.60 -15.80 8.58
CA ASP A 29 2.98 -16.53 9.68
C ASP A 29 2.27 -17.81 9.23
N LEU A 30 1.47 -17.76 8.14
CA LEU A 30 0.81 -18.95 7.59
C LEU A 30 1.83 -20.03 7.16
N ASN A 31 2.94 -19.60 6.54
CA ASN A 31 4.02 -20.51 6.14
C ASN A 31 4.77 -21.08 7.35
N ALA A 32 5.00 -20.28 8.39
CA ALA A 32 5.63 -20.74 9.63
C ALA A 32 4.75 -21.79 10.34
N ARG A 33 3.42 -21.66 10.26
CA ARG A 33 2.45 -22.65 10.73
C ARG A 33 2.32 -23.88 9.83
N GLY A 34 3.02 -23.91 8.67
CA GLY A 34 2.94 -25.02 7.72
C GLY A 34 1.59 -25.11 6.99
N ILE A 35 0.81 -24.03 6.94
CA ILE A 35 -0.50 -24.01 6.29
C ILE A 35 -0.30 -23.90 4.78
N PRO A 36 -0.76 -24.88 3.98
CA PRO A 36 -0.63 -24.81 2.53
C PRO A 36 -1.55 -23.72 1.96
N GLY A 37 -1.06 -23.04 0.92
CA GLY A 37 -1.84 -22.11 0.12
C GLY A 37 -2.80 -22.83 -0.82
N PRO A 38 -3.66 -22.08 -1.54
CA PRO A 38 -4.74 -22.65 -2.36
C PRO A 38 -4.28 -23.59 -3.49
N SER A 39 -3.02 -23.51 -3.89
CA SER A 39 -2.41 -24.40 -4.91
C SER A 39 -1.56 -25.52 -4.30
N GLY A 40 -1.63 -25.75 -2.98
CA GLY A 40 -0.88 -26.77 -2.26
C GLY A 40 0.56 -26.41 -1.90
N GLY A 41 1.05 -25.22 -2.29
CA GLY A 41 2.40 -24.72 -1.96
C GLY A 41 2.38 -23.63 -0.89
N ALA A 42 3.54 -23.04 -0.58
CA ALA A 42 3.64 -21.93 0.37
C ALA A 42 2.80 -20.71 -0.03
N TRP A 43 2.23 -20.02 0.95
CA TRP A 43 1.58 -18.73 0.78
C TRP A 43 2.58 -17.69 0.27
N GLN A 44 2.31 -17.17 -0.93
CA GLN A 44 2.99 -15.97 -1.42
C GLN A 44 2.19 -14.73 -1.02
N HIS A 45 2.87 -13.63 -0.68
CA HIS A 45 2.20 -12.35 -0.41
C HIS A 45 1.23 -11.94 -1.55
N ALA A 46 1.59 -12.21 -2.81
CA ALA A 46 0.73 -11.96 -3.96
C ALA A 46 -0.52 -12.85 -4.00
N ALA A 47 -0.45 -14.06 -3.44
CA ALA A 47 -1.62 -14.94 -3.30
C ALA A 47 -2.61 -14.38 -2.28
N ILE A 48 -2.10 -13.87 -1.13
CA ILE A 48 -2.93 -13.15 -0.14
C ILE A 48 -3.64 -11.96 -0.79
N SER A 49 -2.92 -11.11 -1.52
CA SER A 49 -3.52 -9.96 -2.22
C SER A 49 -4.61 -10.39 -3.22
N ARG A 50 -4.38 -11.46 -3.99
CA ARG A 50 -5.37 -12.00 -4.92
C ARG A 50 -6.62 -12.49 -4.20
N THR A 51 -6.47 -13.22 -3.10
CA THR A 51 -7.57 -13.70 -2.26
C THR A 51 -8.42 -12.52 -1.77
N ILE A 52 -7.81 -11.49 -1.17
CA ILE A 52 -8.56 -10.35 -0.63
C ILE A 52 -9.30 -9.59 -1.73
N SER A 53 -8.69 -9.44 -2.91
CA SER A 53 -9.31 -8.73 -4.05
C SER A 53 -10.32 -9.56 -4.84
N HIS A 54 -10.48 -10.84 -4.53
CA HIS A 54 -11.26 -11.75 -5.36
C HIS A 54 -12.77 -11.43 -5.27
N PRO A 55 -13.46 -11.10 -6.37
CA PRO A 55 -14.83 -10.58 -6.28
C PRO A 55 -15.86 -11.57 -5.72
N ALA A 56 -15.60 -12.87 -5.78
CA ALA A 56 -16.50 -13.88 -5.21
C ALA A 56 -16.65 -13.76 -3.69
N TYR A 57 -15.61 -13.35 -2.97
CA TYR A 57 -15.74 -13.06 -1.53
C TYR A 57 -16.54 -11.78 -1.27
N GLY A 58 -16.82 -10.97 -2.29
CA GLY A 58 -17.74 -9.83 -2.21
C GLY A 58 -19.17 -10.20 -2.54
N GLY A 59 -19.46 -11.50 -2.72
CA GLY A 59 -20.76 -12.01 -3.14
C GLY A 59 -21.05 -11.77 -4.62
N TRP A 60 -20.05 -11.57 -5.47
CA TRP A 60 -20.25 -11.36 -6.91
C TRP A 60 -20.00 -12.63 -7.72
N GLN A 61 -20.81 -12.86 -8.74
CA GLN A 61 -20.49 -13.82 -9.77
C GLN A 61 -19.22 -13.39 -10.51
N VAL A 62 -18.33 -14.33 -10.80
CA VAL A 62 -17.03 -14.06 -11.41
C VAL A 62 -16.90 -14.71 -12.79
N ILE A 63 -16.28 -14.00 -13.72
CA ILE A 63 -15.82 -14.54 -15.00
C ILE A 63 -14.33 -14.28 -15.18
N LYS A 64 -13.71 -15.07 -16.06
CA LYS A 64 -12.31 -14.89 -16.45
C LYS A 64 -12.23 -14.02 -17.69
N GLU A 65 -11.71 -12.81 -17.56
CA GLU A 65 -11.37 -11.93 -18.67
C GLU A 65 -9.86 -11.97 -18.90
N GLY A 66 -9.43 -12.75 -19.90
CA GLY A 66 -8.02 -13.00 -20.17
C GLY A 66 -7.32 -13.66 -18.97
N ARG A 67 -6.44 -12.89 -18.30
CA ARG A 67 -5.72 -13.35 -17.08
C ARG A 67 -6.34 -12.85 -15.77
N ARG A 68 -7.39 -12.03 -15.82
CA ARG A 68 -8.02 -11.43 -14.63
C ARG A 68 -9.33 -12.12 -14.31
N LEU A 69 -9.63 -12.20 -13.01
CA LEU A 69 -10.94 -12.58 -12.50
C LEU A 69 -11.69 -11.29 -12.20
N VAL A 70 -12.83 -11.10 -12.86
CA VAL A 70 -13.65 -9.88 -12.74
C VAL A 70 -15.07 -10.26 -12.38
N ALA A 71 -15.78 -9.33 -11.74
CA ALA A 71 -17.20 -9.51 -11.48
C ALA A 71 -17.96 -9.55 -12.82
N TYR A 72 -18.76 -10.60 -13.00
CA TYR A 72 -19.65 -10.76 -14.14
C TYR A 72 -20.63 -9.59 -14.22
N ARG A 73 -20.86 -9.10 -15.44
CA ARG A 73 -21.90 -8.12 -15.73
C ARG A 73 -22.92 -8.72 -16.68
N ASN A 74 -24.20 -8.53 -16.38
CA ASN A 74 -25.30 -8.94 -17.25
C ASN A 74 -25.37 -8.04 -18.51
N GLU A 75 -26.32 -8.33 -19.40
CA GLU A 75 -26.55 -7.56 -20.63
C GLU A 75 -26.87 -6.08 -20.37
N ALA A 76 -27.44 -5.75 -19.20
CA ALA A 76 -27.70 -4.38 -18.75
C ALA A 76 -26.45 -3.68 -18.16
N GLY A 77 -25.30 -4.37 -18.09
CA GLY A 77 -24.06 -3.85 -17.51
C GLY A 77 -24.01 -3.89 -15.98
N GLU A 78 -24.98 -4.50 -15.31
CA GLU A 78 -25.08 -4.60 -13.86
C GLU A 78 -24.29 -5.80 -13.33
N ARG A 79 -23.72 -5.69 -12.14
CA ARG A 79 -23.02 -6.83 -11.51
C ARG A 79 -24.03 -7.82 -10.96
N VAL A 80 -23.83 -9.10 -11.24
CA VAL A 80 -24.70 -10.16 -10.75
C VAL A 80 -24.15 -10.69 -9.43
N GLY A 81 -24.97 -10.64 -8.37
CA GLY A 81 -24.61 -11.19 -7.06
C GLY A 81 -24.81 -12.71 -7.01
N LEU A 82 -23.87 -13.42 -6.39
CA LEU A 82 -24.13 -14.76 -5.86
C LEU A 82 -24.99 -14.61 -4.60
N ARG A 83 -26.03 -15.44 -4.48
CA ARG A 83 -26.90 -15.49 -3.30
C ARG A 83 -26.18 -16.20 -2.14
N THR A 84 -25.10 -15.59 -1.66
CA THR A 84 -24.31 -16.07 -0.55
C THR A 84 -23.99 -14.86 0.32
N GLU A 85 -24.69 -14.72 1.44
CA GLU A 85 -24.38 -13.74 2.50
C GLU A 85 -23.11 -14.16 3.26
N LEU A 86 -22.01 -14.41 2.54
CA LEU A 86 -20.75 -14.86 3.13
C LEU A 86 -19.93 -13.70 3.69
N VAL A 87 -20.33 -12.46 3.43
CA VAL A 87 -19.49 -11.29 3.67
C VAL A 87 -19.90 -10.58 4.95
N ASP A 88 -19.13 -10.79 6.01
CA ASP A 88 -19.21 -9.95 7.20
C ASP A 88 -18.67 -8.53 6.92
N GLU A 89 -18.83 -7.61 7.88
CA GLU A 89 -18.38 -6.23 7.72
C GLU A 89 -16.85 -6.11 7.61
N ALA A 90 -16.10 -7.00 8.24
CA ALA A 90 -14.64 -7.05 8.16
C ALA A 90 -14.16 -7.52 6.78
N GLU A 91 -14.83 -8.46 6.14
CA GLU A 91 -14.53 -8.90 4.77
C GLU A 91 -14.81 -7.79 3.75
N ARG A 92 -15.92 -7.04 3.93
CA ARG A 92 -16.22 -5.85 3.11
C ARG A 92 -15.18 -4.76 3.31
N HIS A 93 -14.76 -4.51 4.54
CA HIS A 93 -13.73 -3.52 4.88
C HIS A 93 -12.40 -3.87 4.23
N ALA A 94 -11.91 -5.10 4.39
CA ALA A 94 -10.66 -5.58 3.80
C ALA A 94 -10.69 -5.57 2.26
N GLN A 95 -11.84 -5.84 1.62
CA GLN A 95 -12.00 -5.64 0.17
C GLN A 95 -11.92 -4.16 -0.21
N GLY A 96 -12.53 -3.28 0.58
CA GLY A 96 -12.38 -1.84 0.45
C GLY A 96 -10.92 -1.41 0.53
N VAL A 97 -10.15 -1.97 1.46
CA VAL A 97 -8.72 -1.73 1.63
C VAL A 97 -7.91 -2.23 0.43
N ALA A 98 -8.14 -3.46 -0.03
CA ALA A 98 -7.44 -4.02 -1.18
C ALA A 98 -7.77 -3.30 -2.50
N ALA A 99 -8.99 -2.78 -2.63
CA ALA A 99 -9.42 -1.97 -3.76
C ALA A 99 -8.96 -0.49 -3.65
N GLY A 100 -8.26 -0.11 -2.58
CA GLY A 100 -7.83 1.27 -2.32
C GLY A 100 -8.99 2.24 -2.02
N LYS A 101 -10.18 1.72 -1.73
CA LYS A 101 -11.41 2.48 -1.47
C LYS A 101 -11.61 2.81 0.01
N VAL A 102 -10.97 2.07 0.91
CA VAL A 102 -11.08 2.23 2.36
C VAL A 102 -9.67 2.17 2.97
N ARG A 103 -9.39 2.95 4.02
CA ARG A 103 -8.11 2.86 4.74
C ARG A 103 -8.16 1.66 5.70
N PRO A 104 -7.07 0.88 5.85
CA PRO A 104 -7.04 -0.17 6.87
C PRO A 104 -7.42 0.43 8.23
N LEU A 105 -8.19 -0.30 9.06
CA LEU A 105 -8.34 0.12 10.45
C LEU A 105 -6.95 -0.02 11.07
N ALA A 106 -6.51 1.04 11.72
CA ALA A 106 -5.17 1.10 12.28
C ALA A 106 -5.06 0.06 13.40
N GLY A 107 -4.50 -1.11 13.11
CA GLY A 107 -3.85 -1.94 14.12
C GLY A 107 -2.36 -1.63 14.20
N ASP A 108 -1.77 -2.03 15.31
CA ASP A 108 -0.40 -1.69 15.73
C ASP A 108 0.70 -2.33 14.86
N GLY A 109 0.33 -2.94 13.72
CA GLY A 109 1.19 -3.82 12.90
C GLY A 109 1.31 -3.50 11.41
N PHE A 110 0.59 -2.51 10.85
CA PHE A 110 0.92 -1.98 9.52
C PHE A 110 1.68 -0.66 9.66
N PRO A 111 2.78 -0.47 8.91
CA PRO A 111 3.17 0.87 8.51
C PRO A 111 2.01 1.43 7.70
N GLY A 112 1.13 2.20 8.37
CA GLY A 112 -0.03 2.81 7.75
C GLY A 112 0.40 3.55 6.50
N ALA A 113 -0.43 3.45 5.45
CA ALA A 113 -0.31 4.32 4.30
C ALA A 113 -0.20 5.79 4.77
N GLY A 114 1.02 6.32 4.67
CA GLY A 114 1.31 7.74 4.77
C GLY A 114 1.32 8.36 6.17
N LYS A 115 2.05 7.80 7.13
CA LYS A 115 2.85 8.71 7.98
C LYS A 115 4.24 8.72 7.39
N ALA A 116 4.60 9.83 6.74
CA ALA A 116 6.01 10.14 6.54
C ALA A 116 6.65 10.19 7.94
N SER A 117 7.35 9.12 8.34
CA SER A 117 8.03 9.07 9.63
C SER A 117 9.15 10.10 9.73
N HIS A 118 9.56 10.64 8.58
CA HIS A 118 10.64 11.61 8.44
C HIS A 118 10.18 12.78 7.57
N LEU A 119 10.55 13.99 7.97
CA LEU A 119 10.01 15.27 7.48
C LEU A 119 10.04 15.40 5.95
N LEU A 120 11.07 14.83 5.31
CA LEU A 120 11.38 15.04 3.89
C LEU A 120 11.11 13.80 3.02
N THR A 121 10.37 12.83 3.56
CA THR A 121 9.86 11.69 2.79
C THR A 121 9.04 12.19 1.61
N ASP A 122 9.23 11.60 0.42
CA ASP A 122 8.62 11.97 -0.86
C ASP A 122 8.98 13.36 -1.46
N LEU A 123 9.64 14.24 -0.69
CA LEU A 123 10.09 15.57 -1.16
C LEU A 123 11.49 15.54 -1.77
N LEU A 124 12.39 14.71 -1.25
CA LEU A 124 13.79 14.70 -1.68
C LEU A 124 14.00 13.96 -3.01
N ARG A 125 14.97 14.46 -3.79
CA ARG A 125 15.46 13.87 -5.03
C ARG A 125 16.98 13.80 -5.01
N CYS A 126 17.53 12.67 -5.45
CA CYS A 126 18.97 12.44 -5.55
C CYS A 126 19.56 13.36 -6.62
N ASP A 127 20.65 14.07 -6.34
CA ASP A 127 21.23 14.96 -7.34
C ASP A 127 21.78 14.21 -8.57
N GLY A 128 22.43 13.05 -8.36
CA GLY A 128 23.07 12.30 -9.44
C GLY A 128 22.13 11.51 -10.37
N CYS A 129 20.91 11.17 -9.95
CA CYS A 129 19.95 10.47 -10.84
C CYS A 129 18.52 11.01 -10.81
N LYS A 130 18.26 12.07 -10.05
CA LYS A 130 16.97 12.75 -9.88
C LYS A 130 15.82 11.86 -9.40
N ARG A 131 16.08 10.61 -9.01
CA ARG A 131 15.11 9.70 -8.40
C ARG A 131 14.85 10.06 -6.94
N ALA A 132 13.80 9.50 -6.37
CA ALA A 132 13.44 9.71 -4.98
C ALA A 132 14.58 9.28 -4.03
N MET A 133 14.62 9.91 -2.87
CA MET A 133 15.47 9.47 -1.76
C MET A 133 14.58 8.84 -0.69
N THR A 134 15.08 7.76 -0.10
CA THR A 134 14.40 7.02 0.98
C THR A 134 15.20 7.19 2.26
N PHE A 135 14.51 7.30 3.39
CA PHE A 135 15.16 7.37 4.70
C PHE A 135 15.69 5.98 5.09
N ARG A 136 16.96 5.90 5.51
CA ARG A 136 17.63 4.67 5.94
C ARG A 136 18.61 4.96 7.07
N GLY A 137 18.47 4.27 8.20
CA GLY A 137 19.29 4.49 9.39
C GLY A 137 19.06 5.88 9.98
N LEU A 138 19.98 6.81 9.70
CA LEU A 138 19.86 8.21 10.11
C LEU A 138 19.96 9.20 8.93
N SER A 139 19.88 8.69 7.69
CA SER A 139 20.15 9.48 6.49
C SER A 139 19.10 9.25 5.41
N TYR A 140 18.83 10.29 4.63
CA TYR A 140 18.18 10.13 3.33
C TYR A 140 19.21 9.63 2.33
N LYS A 141 18.84 8.60 1.57
CA LYS A 141 19.73 7.97 0.59
C LYS A 141 19.02 7.72 -0.73
N CYS A 142 19.76 7.81 -1.83
CA CYS A 142 19.29 7.50 -3.17
C CYS A 142 18.57 6.13 -3.22
N GLU A 143 17.38 6.09 -3.82
CA GLU A 143 16.63 4.85 -3.99
C GLU A 143 17.38 3.82 -4.86
N LYS A 144 18.07 4.28 -5.92
CA LYS A 144 18.81 3.41 -6.85
C LYS A 144 19.98 2.66 -6.20
N GLU A 145 20.50 3.13 -5.07
CA GLU A 145 21.51 2.41 -4.28
C GLU A 145 20.97 1.05 -3.80
N ARG A 146 19.65 0.90 -3.63
CA ARG A 146 19.01 -0.36 -3.24
C ARG A 146 18.37 -1.12 -4.41
N ALA A 147 17.94 -0.40 -5.45
CA ALA A 147 17.12 -0.95 -6.54
C ALA A 147 17.95 -1.63 -7.66
N CYS A 148 19.18 -2.06 -7.38
CA CYS A 148 20.09 -2.66 -8.37
C CYS A 148 20.19 -1.85 -9.69
N GLY A 149 20.28 -0.52 -9.58
CA GLY A 149 20.39 0.37 -10.72
C GLY A 149 21.66 1.22 -10.68
N ILE A 150 22.17 1.60 -11.86
CA ILE A 150 23.33 2.49 -11.95
C ILE A 150 22.87 3.93 -11.66
N CYS A 151 23.38 4.49 -10.56
CA CYS A 151 23.36 5.92 -10.29
C CYS A 151 24.82 6.39 -10.37
N PRO A 152 25.16 7.38 -11.23
CA PRO A 152 26.54 7.80 -11.41
C PRO A 152 27.12 8.50 -10.18
N ALA A 153 26.26 9.10 -9.34
CA ALA A 153 26.63 9.74 -8.09
C ALA A 153 25.47 9.61 -7.07
N PRO A 154 25.37 8.49 -6.33
CA PRO A 154 24.28 8.29 -5.38
C PRO A 154 24.41 9.25 -4.20
N ALA A 155 23.47 10.19 -4.09
CA ALA A 155 23.42 11.13 -2.99
C ALA A 155 23.00 10.45 -1.67
N SER A 156 23.64 10.88 -0.57
CA SER A 156 23.23 10.59 0.80
C SER A 156 23.36 11.85 1.65
N ALA A 157 22.40 12.10 2.54
CA ALA A 157 22.40 13.25 3.43
C ALA A 157 21.91 12.85 4.82
N TYR A 158 22.62 13.25 5.86
CA TYR A 158 22.22 13.01 7.26
C TYR A 158 20.92 13.76 7.57
N ALA A 159 19.92 13.04 8.06
CA ALA A 159 18.57 13.57 8.22
C ALA A 159 18.53 14.71 9.23
N GLY A 160 19.19 14.57 10.38
CA GLY A 160 19.16 15.61 11.41
C GLY A 160 19.73 16.95 10.94
N ALA A 161 20.77 16.96 10.12
CA ALA A 161 21.33 18.20 9.58
C ALA A 161 20.46 18.77 8.45
N LEU A 162 20.01 17.90 7.54
CA LEU A 162 19.21 18.30 6.39
C LEU A 162 17.84 18.86 6.82
N GLU A 163 17.18 18.21 7.76
CA GLU A 163 15.87 18.63 8.24
C GLU A 163 15.95 19.97 8.98
N ARG A 164 16.96 20.17 9.83
CA ARG A 164 17.18 21.47 10.49
C ARG A 164 17.34 22.60 9.50
N GLU A 165 18.14 22.39 8.45
CA GLU A 165 18.34 23.39 7.41
C GLU A 165 17.05 23.71 6.64
N VAL A 166 16.29 22.67 6.25
CA VAL A 166 15.03 22.86 5.52
C VAL A 166 13.99 23.57 6.38
N VAL A 167 13.85 23.19 7.66
CA VAL A 167 12.95 23.86 8.61
C VAL A 167 13.37 25.30 8.82
N GLY A 168 14.67 25.58 9.01
CA GLY A 168 15.17 26.95 9.17
C GLY A 168 14.86 27.84 7.98
N ARG A 169 15.09 27.35 6.75
CA ARG A 169 14.71 28.08 5.53
C ARG A 169 13.22 28.29 5.41
N TRP A 170 12.42 27.28 5.72
CA TRP A 170 10.97 27.38 5.68
C TRP A 170 10.44 28.42 6.68
N LEU A 171 10.94 28.41 7.91
CA LEU A 171 10.59 29.39 8.94
C LEU A 171 10.95 30.82 8.49
N ASN A 172 12.12 31.02 7.90
CA ASN A 172 12.50 32.33 7.36
C ASN A 172 11.52 32.82 6.28
N VAL A 173 11.06 31.92 5.41
CA VAL A 173 10.05 32.25 4.40
C VAL A 173 8.72 32.59 5.08
N VAL A 174 8.26 31.78 6.04
CA VAL A 174 6.98 31.99 6.73
C VAL A 174 6.97 33.30 7.51
N MET A 175 8.04 33.62 8.23
CA MET A 175 8.15 34.86 9.01
C MET A 175 8.20 36.11 8.12
N ALA A 176 8.64 35.98 6.86
CA ALA A 176 8.67 37.06 5.90
C ALA A 176 7.33 37.28 5.16
N LEU A 177 6.33 36.41 5.38
CA LEU A 177 5.00 36.57 4.78
C LEU A 177 4.11 37.44 5.68
N GLU A 178 3.39 38.39 5.09
CA GLU A 178 2.34 39.10 5.83
C GLU A 178 1.16 38.15 6.11
N PRO A 179 0.46 38.27 7.26
CA PRO A 179 -0.62 37.37 7.68
C PRO A 179 -1.77 37.21 6.66
N THR A 180 -1.94 38.17 5.75
CA THR A 180 -2.98 38.23 4.73
C THR A 180 -2.53 37.70 3.37
N THR A 181 -1.30 37.22 3.23
CA THR A 181 -0.81 36.69 1.96
C THR A 181 -1.55 35.39 1.62
N PRO A 182 -2.37 35.35 0.55
CA PRO A 182 -3.08 34.13 0.19
C PRO A 182 -2.05 33.05 -0.18
N TRP A 183 -2.26 31.82 0.33
CA TRP A 183 -1.44 30.69 -0.06
C TRP A 183 -1.57 30.50 -1.58
N ARG A 184 -0.49 30.77 -2.33
CA ARG A 184 -0.50 30.53 -3.77
C ARG A 184 -0.60 29.02 -3.99
N SER A 185 -1.78 28.52 -4.36
CA SER A 185 -1.88 27.21 -4.99
C SER A 185 -1.08 27.30 -6.28
N ARG A 186 0.08 26.64 -6.34
CA ARG A 186 0.70 26.36 -7.62
C ARG A 186 -0.27 25.46 -8.37
N SER A 187 -1.00 26.01 -9.32
CA SER A 187 -1.63 25.21 -10.36
C SER A 187 -0.52 24.36 -10.97
N ARG A 188 -0.66 23.03 -10.87
CA ARG A 188 0.17 22.14 -11.66
C ARG A 188 -0.26 22.38 -13.11
N SER A 189 0.49 23.21 -13.83
CA SER A 189 0.41 23.20 -15.29
C SER A 189 0.77 21.78 -15.72
N ALA A 190 -0.24 21.06 -16.21
CA ALA A 190 -0.08 19.77 -16.86
C ALA A 190 0.63 20.01 -18.20
N GLY A 191 1.96 20.13 -18.16
CA GLY A 191 2.82 20.06 -19.33
C GLY A 191 2.98 18.60 -19.74
N ARG A 192 2.05 18.11 -20.56
CA ARG A 192 2.28 16.99 -21.48
C ARG A 192 2.90 17.60 -22.74
N LEU A 193 4.13 17.21 -23.07
CA LEU A 193 4.63 16.83 -24.40
C LEU A 193 5.91 16.02 -24.17
#